data_AF-A0AAV4EE19-F1
#
_entry.id   AF-A0AAV4EE19-F1
#
_cell.length_a   1.000
_cell.length_b   1.000
_cell.length_c   1.000
_cell.angle_alpha   90.00
_cell.angle_beta   90.00
_cell.angle_gamma   90.00
#
_symmetry.space_group_name_H-M   'P 1'
#
loop_
_entity.id
_entity.type
_entity.pdbx_description
1 polymer ?
#
loop_
_entity_poly.entity_id
_entity_poly.type
_entity_poly.pdbx_seq_one_letter_code
_entity_poly.pdbx_strand_id
1 'polypeptide(L)'
;MLQLAIGKSVPVMMSCAALSDPEKTKILRLPILRGEIGGREFDVMRDTGCEGVVVQRKLVDASQLTGECCLLLRIDNTALLAENAVINLRTPFLSGEVKALCIPDAICDVIVGNVDGARSPVDPDMSVMVGAATTRAQAKPMQ
;
A
#
# COMPACT_ATOMS: atom_id res chain seq x y z
N MET A 1 19.02 7.26 -2.78
CA MET A 1 19.48 8.28 -3.75
C MET A 1 19.11 7.86 -5.15
N LEU A 2 18.88 8.81 -6.04
CA LEU A 2 18.73 8.55 -7.47
C LEU A 2 20.11 8.70 -8.13
N GLN A 3 20.58 7.68 -8.83
CA GLN A 3 21.77 7.80 -9.67
C GLN A 3 21.41 8.49 -10.98
N LEU A 4 22.12 9.57 -11.28
CA LEU A 4 22.03 10.26 -12.56
C LEU A 4 22.93 9.57 -13.58
N ALA A 5 22.59 9.69 -14.88
CA ALA A 5 23.37 9.12 -15.98
C ALA A 5 24.85 9.57 -15.99
N ILE A 6 25.17 10.69 -15.34
CA ILE A 6 26.52 11.23 -15.19
C ILE A 6 27.32 10.64 -14.01
N GLY A 7 26.82 9.56 -13.37
CA GLY A 7 27.48 8.90 -12.24
C GLY A 7 27.40 9.65 -10.90
N LYS A 8 26.70 10.80 -10.86
CA LYS A 8 26.40 11.53 -9.63
C LYS A 8 25.14 10.99 -8.98
N SER A 9 25.00 11.20 -7.67
CA SER A 9 23.81 10.81 -6.91
C SER A 9 23.15 12.03 -6.28
N VAL A 10 21.81 12.04 -6.27
CA VAL A 10 21.01 13.09 -5.62
C VAL A 10 20.12 12.43 -4.54
N PRO A 11 19.97 13.05 -3.34
CA PRO A 11 19.02 12.57 -2.35
C PRO A 11 17.59 12.58 -2.91
N VAL A 12 16.81 11.56 -2.54
CA VAL A 12 15.39 11.50 -2.90
C VAL A 12 14.59 11.98 -1.71
N MET A 13 13.69 12.94 -1.93
CA MET A 13 12.74 13.38 -0.92
C MET A 13 11.51 12.48 -0.98
N MET A 14 11.26 11.72 0.09
CA MET A 14 10.08 10.88 0.25
C MET A 14 9.37 11.36 1.51
N SER A 15 8.08 11.74 1.42
CA SER A 15 7.29 12.16 2.60
C SER A 15 7.99 13.24 3.45
N CYS A 16 8.48 14.29 2.80
CA CYS A 16 9.26 15.38 3.42
C CYS A 16 10.56 14.98 4.14
N ALA A 17 10.98 13.72 4.11
CA ALA A 17 12.26 13.25 4.59
C ALA A 17 13.23 13.09 3.41
N ALA A 18 14.45 13.62 3.54
CA ALA A 18 15.52 13.38 2.58
C ALA A 18 16.19 12.04 2.89
N LEU A 19 16.14 11.10 1.94
CA LEU A 19 16.87 9.84 2.03
C LEU A 19 18.19 9.92 1.24
N SER A 20 19.30 9.72 1.94
CA SER A 20 20.66 9.63 1.38
C SER A 20 21.10 8.20 1.05
N ASP A 21 20.27 7.19 1.32
CA ASP A 21 20.63 5.77 1.18
C ASP A 21 19.40 4.92 0.80
N PRO A 22 19.43 4.14 -0.31
CA PRO A 22 18.30 3.30 -0.74
C PRO A 22 17.92 2.18 0.24
N GLU A 23 18.86 1.65 1.04
CA GLU A 23 18.58 0.64 2.07
C GLU A 23 17.82 1.25 3.27
N LYS A 24 17.80 2.59 3.39
CA LYS A 24 17.08 3.32 4.44
C LYS A 24 15.64 3.66 4.07
N THR A 25 15.11 3.11 2.97
CA THR A 25 13.67 3.13 2.69
C THR A 25 12.86 2.47 3.82
N LYS A 26 13.44 1.49 4.53
CA LYS A 26 12.91 0.94 5.80
C LYS A 26 12.96 1.90 7.01
N ILE A 27 13.63 3.04 6.90
CA ILE A 27 13.75 4.09 7.95
C ILE A 27 12.89 5.31 7.58
N LEU A 28 11.97 5.18 6.63
CA LEU A 28 10.93 6.18 6.45
C LEU A 28 10.00 6.13 7.67
N ARG A 29 9.70 7.28 8.29
CA ARG A 29 8.65 7.40 9.32
C ARG A 29 7.25 7.34 8.71
N LEU A 30 7.11 6.54 7.66
CA LEU A 30 5.86 6.27 7.00
C LEU A 30 5.19 5.10 7.71
N PRO A 31 3.87 5.16 7.94
CA PRO A 31 3.12 4.06 8.53
C PRO A 31 2.95 2.94 7.49
N ILE A 32 4.02 2.16 7.31
CA ILE A 32 4.07 1.02 6.39
C ILE A 32 3.95 -0.28 7.19
N LEU A 33 2.97 -1.11 6.84
CA LEU A 33 2.75 -2.44 7.39
C LEU A 33 2.57 -3.43 6.24
N ARG A 34 2.50 -4.74 6.50
CA ARG A 34 2.12 -5.69 5.43
C ARG A 34 0.61 -5.87 5.33
N GLY A 35 0.16 -6.18 4.12
CA GLY A 35 -1.20 -6.59 3.80
C GLY A 35 -1.22 -7.79 2.87
N GLU A 36 -2.41 -8.21 2.48
CA GLU A 36 -2.67 -9.34 1.60
C GLU A 36 -3.80 -9.04 0.60
N ILE A 37 -3.64 -9.50 -0.65
CA ILE A 37 -4.65 -9.49 -1.73
C ILE A 37 -4.53 -10.84 -2.41
N GLY A 38 -5.58 -11.66 -2.33
CA GLY A 38 -5.62 -12.98 -2.97
C GLY A 38 -4.44 -13.88 -2.62
N GLY A 39 -4.00 -13.92 -1.35
CA GLY A 39 -2.87 -14.74 -0.89
C GLY A 39 -1.49 -14.14 -1.13
N ARG A 40 -1.37 -12.98 -1.80
CA ARG A 40 -0.09 -12.31 -2.04
C ARG A 40 0.17 -11.25 -0.96
N GLU A 41 1.26 -11.40 -0.22
CA GLU A 41 1.74 -10.36 0.71
C GLU A 41 2.31 -9.16 -0.04
N PHE A 42 2.10 -7.97 0.49
CA PHE A 42 2.68 -6.73 -0.02
C PHE A 42 2.83 -5.69 1.10
N ASP A 43 3.59 -4.62 0.82
CA ASP A 43 3.68 -3.48 1.73
C ASP A 43 2.52 -2.50 1.46
N VAL A 44 1.83 -2.10 2.54
CA VAL A 44 0.77 -1.09 2.53
C VAL A 44 1.20 0.13 3.32
N MET A 45 1.01 1.31 2.74
CA MET A 45 1.24 2.59 3.41
C MET A 45 -0.08 3.28 3.73
N ARG A 46 -0.25 3.77 4.96
CA ARG A 46 -1.32 4.73 5.28
C ARG A 46 -0.87 6.16 4.94
N ASP A 47 -1.56 6.83 4.02
CA ASP A 47 -1.24 8.21 3.62
C ASP A 47 -2.43 9.15 3.89
N THR A 48 -2.37 9.91 4.98
CA THR A 48 -3.43 10.88 5.32
C THR A 48 -3.45 12.11 4.42
N GLY A 49 -2.47 12.27 3.53
CA GLY A 49 -2.44 13.30 2.49
C GLY A 49 -3.11 12.89 1.17
N CYS A 50 -3.58 11.65 1.07
CA CYS A 50 -4.31 11.12 -0.09
C CYS A 50 -5.78 10.88 0.27
N GLU A 51 -6.71 11.11 -0.66
CA GLU A 51 -8.16 10.90 -0.45
C GLU A 51 -8.68 9.57 -1.03
N GLY A 52 -7.80 8.72 -1.56
CA GLY A 52 -8.19 7.49 -2.25
C GLY A 52 -7.29 6.31 -1.94
N VAL A 53 -7.66 5.13 -2.43
CA VAL A 53 -6.77 3.97 -2.44
C VAL A 53 -6.00 3.95 -3.74
N VAL A 54 -4.69 3.71 -3.68
CA VAL A 54 -3.83 3.56 -4.85
C VAL A 54 -3.17 2.18 -4.79
N VAL A 55 -3.11 1.49 -5.91
CA VAL A 55 -2.52 0.14 -6.03
C VAL A 55 -1.59 0.09 -7.23
N GLN A 56 -0.46 -0.61 -7.09
CA GLN A 56 0.42 -0.87 -8.22
C GLN A 56 -0.23 -1.84 -9.21
N ARG A 57 -0.08 -1.53 -10.52
CA ARG A 57 -0.65 -2.33 -11.62
C ARG A 57 -0.30 -3.81 -11.55
N LYS A 58 0.89 -4.16 -11.03
CA LYS A 58 1.36 -5.55 -10.88
C LYS A 58 0.52 -6.40 -9.92
N LEU A 59 -0.23 -5.78 -9.01
CA LEU A 59 -1.09 -6.46 -8.03
C LEU A 59 -2.54 -6.63 -8.50
N VAL A 60 -2.90 -6.03 -9.63
CA VAL A 60 -4.27 -6.01 -10.16
C VAL A 60 -4.36 -6.96 -11.34
N ASP A 61 -5.35 -7.84 -11.37
CA ASP A 61 -5.63 -8.67 -12.54
C ASP A 61 -6.46 -7.88 -13.56
N ALA A 62 -6.34 -8.21 -14.86
CA ALA A 62 -7.06 -7.47 -15.90
C ALA A 62 -8.59 -7.50 -15.72
N SER A 63 -9.14 -8.56 -15.12
CA SER A 63 -10.56 -8.68 -14.80
C SER A 63 -11.05 -7.77 -13.66
N GLN A 64 -10.13 -7.22 -12.87
CA GLN A 64 -10.44 -6.31 -11.77
C GLN A 64 -10.51 -4.84 -12.22
N LEU A 65 -10.03 -4.55 -13.42
CA LEU A 65 -10.10 -3.22 -14.02
C LEU A 65 -11.54 -2.88 -14.43
N THR A 66 -11.94 -1.65 -14.19
CA THR A 66 -13.33 -1.20 -14.39
C THR A 66 -13.58 -0.50 -15.73
N GLY A 67 -12.53 -0.12 -16.46
CA GLY A 67 -12.62 0.78 -17.62
C GLY A 67 -12.80 2.25 -17.26
N GLU A 68 -13.09 2.59 -16.00
CA GLU A 68 -13.28 3.97 -15.56
C GLU A 68 -11.96 4.61 -15.15
N CYS A 69 -11.62 5.75 -15.75
CA CYS A 69 -10.40 6.50 -15.42
C CYS A 69 -10.69 7.69 -14.48
N CYS A 70 -9.69 8.07 -13.68
CA CYS A 70 -9.66 9.28 -12.88
C CYS A 70 -8.27 9.93 -12.96
N LEU A 71 -8.20 11.21 -12.58
CA LEU A 71 -6.93 11.94 -12.48
C LEU A 71 -6.44 11.93 -11.02
N LEU A 72 -5.24 11.39 -10.80
CA LEU A 72 -4.49 11.53 -9.56
C LEU A 72 -3.69 12.83 -9.60
N LEU A 73 -4.11 13.83 -8.83
CA LEU A 73 -3.38 15.09 -8.68
C LEU A 73 -2.24 14.92 -7.68
N ARG A 74 -1.04 15.34 -8.06
CA ARG A 74 0.18 15.25 -7.25
C ARG A 74 0.51 16.61 -6.61
N ILE A 75 1.40 16.59 -5.62
CA ILE A 75 1.78 17.78 -4.83
C ILE A 75 2.38 18.93 -5.67
N ASP A 76 2.91 18.64 -6.86
CA ASP A 76 3.47 19.61 -7.81
C ASP A 76 2.45 20.08 -8.85
N ASN A 77 1.16 19.84 -8.60
CA ASN A 77 0.02 20.18 -9.46
C ASN A 77 0.02 19.47 -10.83
N THR A 78 0.85 18.44 -11.00
CA THR A 78 0.76 17.56 -12.17
C THR A 78 -0.27 16.46 -11.93
N ALA A 79 -0.86 15.96 -13.00
CA ALA A 79 -1.88 14.92 -12.94
C ALA A 79 -1.43 13.65 -13.65
N LEU A 80 -1.78 12.49 -13.08
CA LEU A 80 -1.63 11.18 -13.69
C LEU A 80 -3.01 10.61 -13.98
N LEU A 81 -3.31 10.29 -15.25
CA LEU A 81 -4.51 9.54 -15.61
C LEU A 81 -4.30 8.07 -15.22
N ALA A 82 -5.21 7.54 -14.41
CA ALA A 82 -5.17 6.18 -13.91
C ALA A 82 -6.54 5.52 -14.01
N GLU A 83 -6.56 4.23 -14.29
CA GLU A 83 -7.78 3.44 -14.32
C GLU A 83 -8.15 2.97 -12.92
N ASN A 84 -9.44 2.84 -12.63
CA ASN A 84 -9.91 2.26 -11.38
C ASN A 84 -9.95 0.74 -11.47
N ALA A 85 -9.57 0.08 -10.38
CA ALA A 85 -9.71 -1.34 -10.16
C ALA A 85 -10.58 -1.60 -8.93
N VAL A 86 -11.32 -2.71 -8.93
CA VAL A 86 -12.00 -3.23 -7.75
C VAL A 86 -11.16 -4.38 -7.18
N ILE A 87 -10.63 -4.17 -5.98
CA ILE A 87 -9.75 -5.13 -5.31
C ILE A 87 -10.29 -5.46 -3.92
N ASN A 88 -10.08 -6.68 -3.46
CA ASN A 88 -10.38 -7.08 -2.09
C ASN A 88 -9.11 -7.01 -1.25
N LEU A 89 -9.03 -6.01 -0.39
CA LEU A 89 -7.90 -5.77 0.49
C LEU A 89 -8.05 -6.52 1.80
N ARG A 90 -6.94 -7.04 2.31
CA ARG A 90 -6.83 -7.48 3.70
C ARG A 90 -5.60 -6.83 4.30
N THR A 91 -5.79 -5.68 4.94
CA THR A 91 -4.68 -4.92 5.53
C THR A 91 -5.04 -4.36 6.91
N PRO A 92 -4.03 -4.03 7.75
CA PRO A 92 -4.27 -3.38 9.04
C PRO A 92 -4.92 -2.00 8.94
N PHE A 93 -4.82 -1.32 7.79
CA PHE A 93 -5.36 0.03 7.62
C PHE A 93 -6.75 0.04 6.98
N LEU A 94 -7.08 -0.98 6.18
CA LEU A 94 -8.35 -1.10 5.49
C LEU A 94 -8.52 -2.55 5.02
N SER A 95 -9.70 -3.11 5.19
CA SER A 95 -10.04 -4.45 4.71
C SER A 95 -11.42 -4.46 4.06
N GLY A 96 -11.61 -5.33 3.06
CA GLY A 96 -12.82 -5.43 2.26
C GLY A 96 -12.61 -5.05 0.80
N GLU A 97 -13.71 -5.08 0.04
CA GLU A 97 -13.73 -4.67 -1.37
C GLU A 97 -13.67 -3.14 -1.48
N VAL A 98 -12.73 -2.64 -2.28
CA VAL A 98 -12.50 -1.20 -2.46
C VAL A 98 -12.24 -0.87 -3.93
N LYS A 99 -12.60 0.36 -4.30
CA LYS A 99 -12.19 0.96 -5.57
C LYS A 99 -10.83 1.64 -5.37
N ALA A 100 -9.85 1.24 -6.16
CA ALA A 100 -8.48 1.75 -6.08
C ALA A 100 -8.01 2.28 -7.43
N LEU A 101 -7.25 3.38 -7.42
CA LEU A 101 -6.56 3.88 -8.60
C LEU A 101 -5.35 3.01 -8.89
N CYS A 102 -5.29 2.51 -10.11
CA CYS A 102 -4.27 1.59 -10.56
C CYS A 102 -3.18 2.35 -11.31
N ILE A 103 -1.98 2.42 -10.73
CA ILE A 103 -0.84 3.17 -11.30
C ILE A 103 0.34 2.23 -11.59
N PRO A 104 1.19 2.54 -12.59
CA PRO A 104 2.26 1.63 -13.00
C PRO A 104 3.33 1.44 -11.91
N ASP A 105 3.67 2.50 -11.18
CA ASP A 105 4.70 2.49 -10.15
C ASP A 105 4.34 3.45 -9.01
N ALA A 106 4.71 3.08 -7.79
CA ALA A 106 4.37 3.79 -6.56
C ALA A 106 5.41 3.51 -5.47
N ILE A 107 5.50 4.38 -4.46
CA ILE A 107 6.49 4.23 -3.37
C ILE A 107 6.24 3.00 -2.50
N CYS A 108 5.01 2.49 -2.51
CA CYS A 108 4.54 1.33 -1.78
C CYS A 108 3.59 0.55 -2.70
N ASP A 109 3.37 -0.73 -2.44
CA ASP A 109 2.55 -1.56 -3.33
C ASP A 109 1.08 -1.14 -3.29
N VAL A 110 0.59 -0.79 -2.09
CA VAL A 110 -0.73 -0.22 -1.84
C VAL A 110 -0.62 1.01 -0.95
N ILE A 111 -1.37 2.06 -1.29
CA ILE A 111 -1.50 3.27 -0.48
C ILE A 111 -2.97 3.41 -0.08
N VAL A 112 -3.23 3.53 1.21
CA VAL A 112 -4.57 3.76 1.76
C VAL A 112 -4.67 5.23 2.17
N GLY A 113 -5.49 5.98 1.44
CA GLY A 113 -5.87 7.35 1.74
C GLY A 113 -6.97 7.49 2.80
N ASN A 114 -7.53 8.70 2.89
CA ASN A 114 -8.70 9.05 3.68
C ASN A 114 -9.96 8.53 2.96
N VAL A 115 -10.27 7.26 3.18
CA VAL A 115 -11.49 6.61 2.67
C VAL A 115 -12.31 6.06 3.82
N ASP A 116 -13.60 5.82 3.58
CA ASP A 116 -14.48 5.21 4.57
C ASP A 116 -13.93 3.87 5.06
N GLY A 117 -13.89 3.69 6.38
CA GLY A 117 -13.34 2.50 7.03
C GLY A 117 -11.81 2.49 7.18
N ALA A 118 -11.08 3.48 6.65
CA ALA A 118 -9.65 3.58 6.86
C ALA A 118 -9.30 3.83 8.33
N ARG A 119 -8.39 3.03 8.89
CA ARG A 119 -7.89 3.18 10.25
C ARG A 119 -6.81 4.26 10.33
N SER A 120 -6.60 4.75 11.54
CA SER A 120 -5.55 5.71 11.86
C SER A 120 -4.16 5.08 11.68
N PRO A 121 -3.15 5.82 11.20
CA PRO A 121 -1.78 5.32 11.11
C PRO A 121 -1.20 4.90 12.48
N VAL A 122 -1.75 5.39 13.59
CA VAL A 122 -1.32 5.03 14.96
C VAL A 122 -2.24 4.01 15.65
N ASP A 123 -3.34 3.60 15.01
CA ASP A 123 -4.24 2.55 15.50
C ASP A 123 -4.63 1.56 14.37
N PRO A 124 -3.64 0.80 13.82
CA PRO A 124 -3.89 -0.23 12.83
C PRO A 124 -4.52 -1.49 13.43
N ASP A 125 -5.27 -2.24 12.64
CA ASP A 125 -5.77 -3.56 13.03
C ASP A 125 -4.70 -4.64 12.85
N MET A 126 -3.95 -4.89 13.92
CA MET A 126 -2.89 -5.90 13.89
C MET A 126 -3.42 -7.34 13.88
N SER A 127 -4.71 -7.57 14.18
CA SER A 127 -5.29 -8.93 14.16
C SER A 127 -5.31 -9.52 12.75
N VAL A 128 -5.37 -8.66 11.73
CA VAL A 128 -5.38 -9.02 10.31
C VAL A 128 -4.09 -9.72 9.89
N MET A 129 -2.97 -9.43 10.55
CA MET A 129 -1.66 -10.04 10.31
C MET A 129 -1.43 -11.35 11.05
N VAL A 130 -2.30 -11.69 12.01
CA VAL A 130 -2.20 -12.93 12.78
C VAL A 130 -2.96 -14.03 12.05
N GLY A 131 -2.34 -14.59 11.01
CA GLY A 131 -2.81 -15.81 10.38
C GLY A 131 -2.77 -16.98 11.36
N ALA A 132 -3.95 -17.55 11.61
CA ALA A 132 -4.22 -18.69 12.48
C ALA A 132 -3.23 -19.86 12.32
N ALA A 133 -2.25 -19.97 13.22
CA ALA A 133 -1.55 -21.21 13.48
C ALA A 133 -2.36 -22.08 14.46
N THR A 134 -3.55 -22.56 14.06
CA THR A 134 -4.20 -23.64 14.79
C THR A 134 -3.47 -24.94 14.45
N THR A 135 -2.36 -25.21 15.15
CA THR A 135 -1.74 -26.53 15.08
C THR A 135 -2.74 -27.55 15.63
N ARG A 136 -2.91 -28.68 14.94
CA ARG A 136 -3.82 -29.78 15.31
C ARG A 136 -3.46 -30.47 16.65
N ALA A 137 -2.57 -29.89 17.45
CA ALA A 137 -2.03 -30.49 18.67
C ALA A 137 -2.88 -30.23 19.93
N GLN A 138 -3.95 -29.42 19.86
CA GLN A 138 -4.86 -29.19 20.99
C GLN A 138 -6.26 -29.76 20.73
N ALA A 139 -6.32 -31.05 20.42
CA ALA A 139 -7.49 -31.87 20.72
C ALA A 139 -7.08 -32.85 21.83
N LYS A 140 -7.14 -32.40 23.10
CA LYS A 140 -7.02 -33.30 24.24
C LYS A 140 -8.38 -33.99 24.41
N PRO A 141 -8.48 -35.33 24.32
CA PRO A 141 -9.72 -35.99 24.69
C PRO A 141 -9.94 -35.79 26.19
N MET A 142 -11.14 -35.39 26.54
CA MET A 142 -11.65 -35.33 27.91
C MET A 142 -11.66 -36.77 28.46
N GLN A 143 -10.92 -36.99 29.55
CA GLN A 143 -11.12 -38.11 30.47
C GLN A 143 -11.45 -37.51 31.83
#